data_AF-A0A0F3GXQ2-F1
#
_entry.id   AF-A0A0F3GXQ2-F1
#
_cell.length_a   1.000
_cell.length_b   1.000
_cell.length_c   1.000
_cell.angle_alpha   90.00
_cell.angle_beta   90.00
_cell.angle_gamma   90.00
#
_symmetry.space_group_name_H-M   'P 1'
#
loop_
_entity.id
_entity.type
_entity.pdbx_description
1 polymer ?
#
loop_
_entity_poly.entity_id
_entity_poly.type
_entity_poly.pdbx_seq_one_letter_code
_entity_poly.pdbx_strand_id
1 'polypeptide(L)'
;MTQAIVSLLLNAILIGRFGIAGCAMTALVVESLGLVLYTRAFRDIAVISADRFVLKPAAASVIMALFLYATTGFNIALEVLGGALAYVLALYLIKGITRDELNMIYRELAG
;
A
#
# COMPACT_ATOMS: atom_id res chain seq x y z
N MET A 1 15.00 -2.04 16.98
CA MET A 1 14.62 -2.54 18.33
C MET A 1 13.18 -2.17 18.70
N THR A 2 12.73 -0.93 18.46
CA THR A 2 11.36 -0.45 18.77
C THR A 2 10.25 -1.30 18.13
N GLN A 3 10.35 -1.61 16.84
CA GLN A 3 9.36 -2.45 16.14
C GLN A 3 9.19 -3.85 16.75
N ALA A 4 10.30 -4.50 17.13
CA ALA A 4 10.28 -5.84 17.69
C ALA A 4 9.59 -5.87 19.07
N ILE A 5 9.86 -4.87 19.92
CA ILE A 5 9.22 -4.74 21.24
C ILE A 5 7.72 -4.53 21.09
N VAL A 6 7.32 -3.61 20.21
CA VAL A 6 5.90 -3.32 19.94
C VAL A 6 5.19 -4.53 19.36
N SER A 7 5.84 -5.27 18.45
CA SER A 7 5.31 -6.50 17.87
C SER A 7 5.08 -7.58 18.92
N LEU A 8 6.03 -7.78 19.83
CA LEU A 8 5.92 -8.78 20.89
C LEU A 8 4.75 -8.45 21.85
N LEU A 9 4.64 -7.19 22.27
CA LEU A 9 3.57 -6.74 23.18
C LEU A 9 2.19 -6.83 22.53
N LEU A 10 2.03 -6.35 21.30
CA LEU A 10 0.76 -6.40 20.58
C LEU A 10 0.34 -7.83 20.28
N ASN A 11 1.26 -8.69 19.82
CA ASN A 11 0.93 -10.10 19.56
C ASN A 11 0.46 -10.79 20.84
N ALA A 12 1.11 -10.57 21.98
CA ALA A 12 0.68 -11.17 23.25
C ALA A 12 -0.76 -10.79 23.65
N ILE A 13 -1.20 -9.56 23.34
CA ILE A 13 -2.56 -9.08 23.66
C ILE A 13 -3.56 -9.49 22.58
N LEU A 14 -3.25 -9.24 21.32
CA LEU A 14 -4.19 -9.38 20.20
C LEU A 14 -4.40 -10.83 19.78
N ILE A 15 -3.40 -11.71 19.92
CA ILE A 15 -3.57 -13.13 19.60
C ILE A 15 -4.59 -13.76 20.56
N GLY A 16 -4.55 -13.42 21.85
CA GLY A 16 -5.49 -13.95 22.83
C GLY A 16 -6.95 -13.55 22.56
N ARG A 17 -7.19 -12.39 21.94
CA ARG A 17 -8.54 -11.88 21.69
C ARG A 17 -9.06 -12.08 20.26
N PHE A 18 -8.17 -12.10 19.28
CA PHE A 18 -8.51 -12.13 17.84
C PHE A 18 -7.84 -13.29 17.07
N GLY A 19 -7.06 -14.15 17.74
CA GLY A 19 -6.38 -15.29 17.11
C GLY A 19 -5.48 -14.87 15.95
N ILE A 20 -5.66 -15.51 14.79
CA ILE A 20 -4.87 -15.26 13.58
C ILE A 20 -5.05 -13.83 13.06
N ALA A 21 -6.26 -13.26 13.17
CA ALA A 21 -6.48 -11.86 12.79
C ALA A 21 -5.67 -10.90 13.68
N GLY A 22 -5.46 -11.27 14.95
CA GLY A 22 -4.60 -10.55 15.89
C GLY A 22 -3.15 -10.45 15.42
N CYS A 23 -2.61 -11.53 14.85
CA CYS A 23 -1.27 -11.53 14.25
C CYS A 23 -1.19 -10.54 13.09
N ALA A 24 -2.17 -10.60 12.17
CA ALA A 24 -2.20 -9.73 11.00
C ALA A 24 -2.31 -8.25 11.39
N MET A 25 -3.18 -7.92 12.34
CA MET A 25 -3.32 -6.55 12.87
C MET A 25 -2.02 -6.06 13.51
N THR A 26 -1.35 -6.91 14.29
CA THR A 26 -0.07 -6.55 14.90
C THR A 26 0.99 -6.23 13.84
N ALA A 27 1.10 -7.07 12.81
CA ALA A 27 2.03 -6.83 11.70
C ALA A 27 1.76 -5.48 11.02
N LEU A 28 0.50 -5.18 10.70
CA LEU A 28 0.12 -3.91 10.09
C LEU A 28 0.49 -2.71 10.97
N VAL A 29 0.25 -2.78 12.28
CA VAL A 29 0.58 -1.69 13.22
C VAL A 29 2.10 -1.48 13.31
N VAL A 30 2.87 -2.57 13.40
CA VAL A 30 4.34 -2.52 13.53
C VAL A 30 5.01 -2.00 12.26
N GLU A 31 4.54 -2.44 11.09
CA GLU A 31 5.02 -1.95 9.80
C GLU A 31 4.66 -0.47 9.61
N SER A 32 3.43 -0.07 9.95
CA SER A 32 3.01 1.34 9.88
C SER A 32 3.88 2.22 10.79
N LEU A 33 4.17 1.76 12.01
CA LEU A 33 5.05 2.45 12.94
C LEU A 33 6.48 2.53 12.40
N GLY A 34 6.98 1.47 11.78
CA GLY A 34 8.26 1.46 11.09
C GLY A 34 8.34 2.50 10.00
N LEU A 35 7.33 2.53 9.13
CA LEU A 35 7.24 3.46 8.01
C LEU A 35 7.26 4.92 8.49
N VAL A 36 6.56 5.24 9.58
CA VAL A 36 6.60 6.57 10.21
C VAL A 36 7.99 6.89 10.79
N LEU A 37 8.63 5.94 11.47
CA LEU A 37 9.97 6.16 12.02
C LEU A 37 11.02 6.34 10.92
N TYR A 38 10.95 5.54 9.85
CA TYR A 38 11.84 5.65 8.70
C TYR A 38 11.65 6.98 7.98
N THR A 39 10.41 7.35 7.64
CA THR A 39 10.14 8.64 6.99
C THR A 39 10.60 9.83 7.83
N ARG A 40 10.48 9.75 9.16
CA ARG A 40 11.01 10.78 10.07
C ARG A 40 12.53 10.82 10.10
N ALA A 41 13.19 9.66 10.13
CA ALA A 41 14.66 9.58 10.11
C ALA A 41 15.26 10.00 8.77
N PHE A 42 14.57 9.72 7.66
CA PHE A 42 14.99 10.11 6.31
C PHE A 42 14.59 11.53 5.92
N ARG A 43 13.80 12.22 6.75
CA ARG A 43 13.33 13.59 6.48
C ARG A 43 14.48 14.59 6.30
N ASP A 44 15.62 14.33 6.93
CA ASP A 44 16.82 15.16 6.87
C ASP A 44 17.68 14.89 5.61
N ILE A 45 17.39 13.81 4.88
CA ILE A 45 18.17 13.37 3.69
C ILE A 45 17.36 13.55 2.40
N ALA A 46 16.05 13.33 2.43
CA ALA A 46 15.17 13.49 1.28
C ALA A 46 13.76 13.92 1.70
N VAL A 47 13.26 15.00 1.09
CA VAL A 47 11.86 15.43 1.25
C VAL A 47 10.99 14.55 0.36
N ILE A 48 10.44 13.48 0.92
CA ILE A 48 9.50 12.61 0.22
C ILE A 48 8.14 13.32 0.16
N SER A 49 7.67 13.61 -1.05
CA SER A 49 6.35 14.23 -1.29
C SER A 49 5.23 13.21 -1.02
N ALA A 50 4.71 13.18 0.21
CA ALA A 50 3.70 12.23 0.66
C ALA A 50 2.39 12.30 -0.17
N ASP A 51 2.09 13.46 -0.74
CA ASP A 51 0.97 13.64 -1.67
C ASP A 51 1.10 12.75 -2.91
N ARG A 52 2.27 12.74 -3.53
CA ARG A 52 2.49 12.01 -4.78
C ARG A 52 2.63 10.51 -4.54
N PHE A 53 3.33 10.12 -3.49
CA PHE A 53 3.72 8.72 -3.28
C PHE A 53 2.82 7.94 -2.32
N VAL A 54 1.98 8.60 -1.52
CA VAL A 54 1.07 7.93 -0.57
C VAL A 54 -0.38 8.26 -0.87
N LEU A 55 -0.74 9.54 -1.00
CA LEU A 55 -2.14 9.95 -1.17
C LEU A 55 -2.71 9.54 -2.54
N LYS A 56 -1.95 9.72 -3.63
CA LYS A 56 -2.43 9.33 -4.97
C LYS A 56 -2.62 7.81 -5.12
N PRO A 57 -1.68 6.94 -4.70
CA PRO A 57 -1.92 5.50 -4.68
C PRO A 57 -3.08 5.10 -3.77
N ALA A 58 -3.21 5.72 -2.58
CA ALA A 58 -4.33 5.45 -1.69
C ALA A 58 -5.68 5.78 -2.33
N ALA A 59 -5.78 6.92 -3.03
CA ALA A 59 -6.99 7.27 -3.78
C ALA A 59 -7.29 6.28 -4.92
N ALA A 60 -6.27 5.81 -5.64
CA ALA A 60 -6.43 4.77 -6.66
C ALA A 60 -6.90 3.44 -6.04
N SER A 61 -6.41 3.06 -4.86
CA SER A 61 -6.85 1.88 -4.12
C SER A 61 -8.32 1.96 -3.71
N VAL A 62 -8.82 3.14 -3.35
CA VAL A 62 -10.25 3.34 -3.06
C VAL A 62 -11.10 3.11 -4.31
N ILE A 63 -10.67 3.60 -5.47
CA ILE A 63 -11.37 3.38 -6.74
C ILE A 63 -11.40 1.88 -7.10
N MET A 64 -10.28 1.18 -6.93
CA MET A 64 -10.22 -0.27 -7.09
C MET A 64 -11.17 -0.98 -6.12
N ALA A 65 -11.20 -0.59 -4.84
CA ALA A 65 -12.09 -1.19 -3.86
C ALA A 65 -13.57 -0.99 -4.22
N LEU A 66 -13.95 0.19 -4.72
CA LEU A 66 -15.30 0.46 -5.23
C LEU A 66 -15.63 -0.40 -6.44
N PHE A 67 -14.69 -0.58 -7.37
CA PHE A 67 -14.85 -1.46 -8.52
C PHE A 67 -15.11 -2.91 -8.06
N LEU A 68 -14.25 -3.43 -7.18
CA LEU A 68 -14.39 -4.79 -6.65
C LEU A 68 -15.71 -4.97 -5.89
N TYR A 69 -16.15 -3.96 -5.15
CA TYR A 69 -17.44 -3.98 -4.46
C TYR A 69 -18.62 -4.09 -5.46
N ALA A 70 -18.55 -3.37 -6.58
CA ALA A 70 -19.56 -3.44 -7.63
C ALA A 70 -19.50 -4.76 -8.42
N THR A 71 -18.32 -5.38 -8.54
CA THR A 71 -18.12 -6.66 -9.24
C THR A 71 -18.03 -7.85 -8.29
N THR A 72 -18.52 -7.73 -7.06
CA THR A 72 -18.46 -8.83 -6.09
C THR A 72 -19.40 -9.95 -6.52
N GLY A 73 -18.90 -11.18 -6.55
CA GLY A 73 -19.68 -12.38 -6.89
C GLY A 73 -19.41 -12.93 -8.30
N PHE A 74 -18.44 -12.36 -9.01
CA PHE A 74 -17.91 -12.95 -10.24
C PHE A 74 -16.83 -14.00 -9.93
N ASN A 75 -16.23 -14.59 -10.96
CA ASN A 75 -15.07 -15.47 -10.77
C ASN A 75 -13.92 -14.67 -10.15
N ILE A 76 -13.32 -15.20 -9.09
CA ILE A 76 -12.18 -14.58 -8.37
C ILE A 76 -11.07 -14.17 -9.33
N ALA A 77 -10.78 -14.96 -10.37
CA ALA A 77 -9.76 -14.61 -11.36
C ALA A 77 -10.10 -13.32 -12.13
N LEU A 78 -11.37 -13.11 -12.47
CA LEU A 78 -11.84 -11.88 -13.13
C LEU A 78 -11.83 -10.70 -12.17
N GLU A 79 -12.19 -10.90 -10.90
CA GLU A 79 -12.12 -9.85 -9.89
C GLU A 79 -10.67 -9.39 -9.68
N VAL A 80 -9.71 -10.33 -9.58
CA VAL A 80 -8.29 -9.99 -9.41
C VAL A 80 -7.74 -9.24 -10.63
N LEU A 81 -7.98 -9.74 -11.85
CA LEU A 81 -7.49 -9.10 -13.07
C LEU A 81 -8.18 -7.75 -13.31
N GLY A 82 -9.50 -7.69 -13.10
CA GLY A 82 -10.30 -6.46 -13.24
C GLY A 82 -9.90 -5.41 -12.21
N GLY A 83 -9.71 -5.79 -10.95
CA GLY A 83 -9.24 -4.91 -9.88
C GLY A 83 -7.84 -4.38 -10.16
N ALA A 84 -6.91 -5.23 -10.60
CA ALA A 84 -5.57 -4.80 -11.00
C ALA A 84 -5.61 -3.77 -12.14
N LEU A 85 -6.42 -4.02 -13.18
CA LEU A 85 -6.61 -3.08 -14.28
C LEU A 85 -7.24 -1.77 -13.81
N ALA A 86 -8.28 -1.85 -12.97
CA ALA A 86 -8.95 -0.67 -12.39
C ALA A 86 -7.98 0.18 -11.56
N TYR A 87 -7.11 -0.44 -10.76
CA TYR A 87 -6.09 0.25 -9.99
C TYR A 87 -5.08 0.97 -10.89
N VAL A 88 -4.51 0.27 -11.88
CA VAL A 88 -3.53 0.87 -12.80
C VAL A 88 -4.15 2.02 -13.59
N LEU A 89 -5.38 1.86 -14.07
CA LEU A 89 -6.11 2.92 -14.78
C LEU A 89 -6.38 4.12 -13.86
N ALA A 90 -6.86 3.89 -12.65
CA ALA A 90 -7.12 4.95 -11.67
C ALA A 90 -5.83 5.72 -11.33
N LEU A 91 -4.73 4.99 -11.13
CA LEU A 91 -3.44 5.57 -10.79
C LEU A 91 -2.86 6.39 -11.94
N TYR A 92 -3.06 5.94 -13.18
CA TYR A 92 -2.73 6.71 -14.38
C TYR A 92 -3.58 7.98 -14.51
N LEU A 93 -4.90 7.87 -14.30
CA LEU A 93 -5.83 9.01 -14.38
C LEU A 93 -5.58 10.08 -13.32
N ILE A 94 -5.24 9.68 -12.10
CA ILE A 94 -4.91 10.57 -10.97
C ILE A 94 -3.52 11.23 -11.16
N LYS A 95 -2.79 10.88 -12.23
CA LYS A 95 -1.37 11.26 -12.43
C LYS A 95 -0.54 10.89 -11.19
N GLY A 96 -0.81 9.71 -10.63
CA GLY A 96 0.01 9.08 -9.59
C GLY A 96 1.41 8.79 -10.12
N ILE A 97 1.47 8.34 -11.36
CA ILE A 97 2.70 8.19 -12.15
C ILE A 97 2.69 9.23 -13.27
N THR A 98 3.76 10.00 -13.38
CA THR A 98 3.94 10.97 -14.46
C THR A 98 4.43 10.26 -15.71
N ARG A 99 4.05 10.74 -16.91
CA ARG A 99 4.51 10.15 -18.18
C ARG A 99 6.04 10.10 -18.30
N ASP A 100 6.73 11.03 -17.66
CA ASP A 100 8.20 11.03 -17.61
C ASP A 100 8.76 9.83 -16.83
N GLU A 101 8.11 9.41 -15.74
CA GLU A 101 8.52 8.21 -14.98
C GLU A 101 8.32 6.93 -15.81
N LEU A 102 7.21 6.85 -16.56
CA LEU A 102 6.96 5.74 -17.50
C LEU A 102 8.00 5.70 -18.63
N ASN A 103 8.37 6.86 -19.17
CA ASN A 103 9.39 6.95 -20.20
C ASN A 103 10.78 6.54 -19.68
N MET A 104 11.11 6.85 -18.42
CA MET A 104 12.35 6.40 -17.79
C MET A 104 12.37 4.88 -17.64
N ILE A 105 11.30 4.28 -17.14
CA ILE A 105 11.17 2.81 -17.00
C ILE A 105 11.27 2.12 -18.37
N TYR A 106 10.60 2.66 -19.39
CA TYR A 106 10.65 2.11 -20.74
C TYR A 106 12.07 2.17 -21.33
N ARG A 107 12.81 3.25 -21.06
CA ARG A 107 14.21 3.39 -21.48
C ARG A 107 15.13 2.38 -20.81
N GLU A 108 14.95 2.08 -19.53
CA GLU A 108 15.74 1.07 -18.82
C GLU A 108 15.42 -0.36 -19.26
N LEU A 109 14.17 -0.65 -19.64
CA LEU A 109 13.77 -1.97 -20.15
C LEU A 109 14.18 -2.21 -21.61
N ALA A 110 14.39 -1.14 -22.38
CA ALA A 110 14.76 -1.20 -23.79
C ALA A 110 16.29 -1.06 -24.03
N GLY A 111 17.09 -0.87 -22.98
CA GLY A 111 18.56 -0.83 -23.02
C GLY A 111 19.18 -2.12 -22.52
#